data_AF-A0A409XJX0-F1
#
_entry.id   AF-A0A409XJX0-F1
#
_cell.length_a   1.000
_cell.length_b   1.000
_cell.length_c   1.000
_cell.angle_alpha   90.00
_cell.angle_beta   90.00
_cell.angle_gamma   90.00
#
_symmetry.space_group_name_H-M   'P 1'
#
loop_
_entity.id
_entity.type
_entity.pdbx_description
1 polymer ?
#
loop_
_entity_poly.entity_id
_entity_poly.type
_entity_poly.pdbx_seq_one_letter_code
_entity_poly.pdbx_strand_id
1 'polypeptide(L)'
;MDSDDDYETNTQGPEESEINTPGPDEFESEPEEEEQEDVEPLWLAEHGPIAFQVYKDVWNEFYTYETIDCQSTIDNLSRPYRPGKAQWYPMPHQHPAPQAQHSYRPSNPDSQRVTIADFDEDESTVRVSHVYTDPTDVGRDRSVTLDPYPRYTTCTSATHNVLSDPSMHSRAKFFPYADEKEFDEEWPEYLEEFRDFAWQTDFVDPDLEMIQLEATRRLYYIHNYTYEQIDEFGMFKRTVRGKGKESLIWHASQRDPFWWPGASLTAHPPLQTSKVNTELSLYDEVTRDLINFCPRLSCAVSFCKAHEYTLTEIAFAQVNHAL
;
A
#
# COMPACT_ATOMS: atom_id res chain seq x y z
N MET A 1 -53.32 23.69 -12.41
CA MET A 1 -52.52 22.49 -12.70
C MET A 1 -51.61 22.32 -11.51
N ASP A 2 -52.18 22.08 -10.32
CA ASP A 2 -52.83 20.81 -9.92
C ASP A 2 -51.82 19.67 -10.11
N SER A 3 -51.31 18.97 -9.10
CA SER A 3 -51.97 18.55 -7.87
C SER A 3 -50.95 18.19 -6.77
N ASP A 4 -51.31 18.50 -5.52
CA ASP A 4 -50.75 17.92 -4.30
C ASP A 4 -51.22 16.46 -4.16
N ASP A 5 -50.30 15.52 -3.95
CA ASP A 5 -50.61 14.14 -3.54
C ASP A 5 -49.83 13.82 -2.26
N ASP A 6 -50.47 14.09 -1.12
CA ASP A 6 -50.10 13.63 0.20
C ASP A 6 -50.43 12.13 0.33
N TYR A 7 -49.41 11.28 0.46
CA TYR A 7 -49.57 9.88 0.83
C TYR A 7 -49.34 9.71 2.34
N GLU A 8 -50.43 9.68 3.10
CA GLU A 8 -50.47 9.16 4.47
C GLU A 8 -50.37 7.63 4.45
N THR A 9 -49.25 7.07 4.94
CA THR A 9 -49.15 5.64 5.22
C THR A 9 -49.32 5.37 6.71
N ASN A 10 -50.47 4.77 7.01
CA ASN A 10 -50.90 4.25 8.31
C ASN A 10 -50.21 2.91 8.59
N THR A 11 -49.23 2.87 9.50
CA THR A 11 -48.64 1.61 10.02
C THR A 11 -49.23 1.28 11.38
N GLN A 12 -50.25 0.42 11.38
CA GLN A 12 -50.70 -0.34 12.54
C GLN A 12 -49.66 -1.43 12.86
N GLY A 13 -49.13 -1.40 14.08
CA GLY A 13 -48.24 -2.44 14.60
C GLY A 13 -48.98 -3.75 14.86
N PRO A 14 -48.32 -4.91 14.67
CA PRO A 14 -48.84 -6.17 15.14
C PRO A 14 -48.43 -6.44 16.60
N GLU A 15 -49.39 -7.00 17.31
CA GLU A 15 -49.42 -7.36 18.71
C GLU A 15 -48.35 -8.39 19.08
N GLU A 16 -47.77 -8.20 20.26
CA GLU A 16 -46.87 -9.12 20.93
C GLU A 16 -47.64 -10.39 21.33
N SER A 17 -47.33 -11.53 20.71
CA SER A 17 -47.79 -12.83 21.16
C SER A 17 -46.74 -13.46 22.08
N GLU A 18 -47.04 -13.50 23.37
CA GLU A 18 -46.27 -14.22 24.39
C GLU A 18 -46.26 -15.73 24.09
N ILE A 19 -45.12 -16.26 23.66
CA ILE A 19 -44.87 -17.70 23.59
C ILE A 19 -44.12 -18.10 24.86
N ASN A 20 -44.85 -18.82 25.72
CA ASN A 20 -44.38 -19.43 26.94
C ASN A 20 -43.67 -20.76 26.60
N THR A 21 -42.34 -20.82 26.72
CA THR A 21 -41.55 -22.05 26.58
C THR A 21 -41.14 -22.60 27.95
N PRO A 22 -41.28 -23.93 28.20
CA PRO A 22 -40.85 -24.56 29.45
C PRO A 22 -39.32 -24.71 29.49
N GLY A 23 -38.73 -24.43 30.65
CA GLY A 23 -37.29 -24.43 30.86
C GLY A 23 -36.61 -25.80 30.77
N PRO A 24 -35.31 -25.82 30.44
CA PRO A 24 -34.41 -26.88 30.84
C PRO A 24 -33.76 -26.54 32.20
N ASP A 25 -33.76 -27.50 33.11
CA ASP A 25 -32.92 -27.54 34.30
C ASP A 25 -31.45 -27.37 33.88
N GLU A 26 -30.93 -26.15 34.02
CA GLU A 26 -29.49 -25.90 33.94
C GLU A 26 -28.90 -26.02 35.34
N PHE A 27 -28.12 -27.08 35.49
CA PHE A 27 -27.22 -27.31 36.61
C PHE A 27 -26.15 -26.23 36.54
N GLU A 28 -26.35 -25.12 37.26
CA GLU A 28 -25.36 -24.06 37.48
C GLU A 28 -24.18 -24.66 38.26
N SER A 29 -23.23 -25.25 37.55
CA SER A 29 -21.87 -25.40 38.06
C SER A 29 -21.24 -24.01 38.06
N GLU A 30 -21.18 -23.40 39.25
CA GLU A 30 -20.43 -22.18 39.50
C GLU A 30 -19.03 -22.32 38.87
N PRO A 31 -18.65 -21.45 37.92
CA PRO A 31 -17.28 -21.43 37.42
C PRO A 31 -16.39 -21.05 38.60
N GLU A 32 -15.46 -21.93 38.96
CA GLU A 32 -14.36 -21.60 39.85
C GLU A 32 -13.66 -20.37 39.27
N GLU A 33 -13.84 -19.22 39.93
CA GLU A 33 -13.12 -17.99 39.65
C GLU A 33 -11.64 -18.27 39.93
N GLU A 34 -10.91 -18.73 38.91
CA GLU A 34 -9.45 -18.68 38.91
C GLU A 34 -9.07 -17.22 39.06
N GLU A 35 -8.63 -16.85 40.27
CA GLU A 35 -7.97 -15.59 40.58
C GLU A 35 -6.81 -15.40 39.58
N GLN A 36 -7.08 -14.69 38.49
CA GLN A 36 -6.06 -14.13 37.61
C GLN A 36 -5.30 -13.10 38.45
N GLU A 37 -4.24 -13.58 39.11
CA GLU A 37 -3.29 -12.73 39.82
C GLU A 37 -2.85 -11.58 38.89
N ASP A 38 -2.84 -10.36 39.43
CA ASP A 38 -2.38 -9.10 38.82
C ASP A 38 -0.88 -9.16 38.43
N VAL A 39 -0.50 -10.02 37.47
CA VAL A 39 0.89 -10.24 37.02
C VAL A 39 1.32 -9.22 35.95
N GLU A 40 0.37 -8.66 35.20
CA GLU A 40 0.61 -7.68 34.12
C GLU A 40 1.36 -6.39 34.54
N PRO A 41 1.11 -5.76 35.70
CA PRO A 41 1.75 -4.50 36.07
C PRO A 41 3.27 -4.60 36.27
N LEU A 42 3.77 -5.78 36.67
CA LEU A 42 5.18 -5.98 37.02
C LEU A 42 6.06 -6.18 35.78
N TRP A 43 5.59 -6.96 34.80
CA TRP A 43 6.35 -7.21 33.58
C TRP A 43 6.59 -5.93 32.78
N LEU A 44 5.54 -5.10 32.63
CA LEU A 44 5.63 -3.84 31.90
C LEU A 44 6.59 -2.85 32.60
N ALA A 45 6.62 -2.84 33.92
CA ALA A 45 7.52 -1.98 34.69
C ALA A 45 9.01 -2.36 34.51
N GLU A 46 9.31 -3.65 34.35
CA GLU A 46 10.68 -4.14 34.13
C GLU A 46 11.13 -3.96 32.67
N HIS A 47 10.28 -4.30 31.71
CA HIS A 47 10.65 -4.37 30.29
C HIS A 47 10.35 -3.08 29.51
N GLY A 48 9.37 -2.29 29.94
CA GLY A 48 8.98 -1.03 29.32
C GLY A 48 10.12 -0.03 29.13
N PRO A 49 11.01 0.18 30.13
CA PRO A 49 12.17 1.07 29.97
C PRO A 49 13.13 0.65 28.87
N ILE A 50 13.35 -0.65 28.68
CA ILE A 50 14.21 -1.20 27.61
C ILE A 50 13.56 -0.90 26.27
N ALA A 51 12.27 -1.20 26.13
CA ALA A 51 11.55 -1.02 24.89
C ALA A 51 11.50 0.46 24.47
N PHE A 52 11.22 1.36 25.43
CA PHE A 52 11.25 2.79 25.22
C PHE A 52 12.65 3.29 24.82
N GLN A 53 13.71 2.78 25.44
CA GLN A 53 15.07 3.16 25.10
C GLN A 53 15.43 2.74 23.67
N VAL A 54 15.09 1.52 23.25
CA VAL A 54 15.31 1.05 21.86
C VAL A 54 14.58 1.95 20.87
N TYR A 55 13.30 2.26 21.11
CA TYR A 55 12.53 3.16 20.25
C TYR A 55 13.19 4.54 20.14
N LYS A 56 13.59 5.11 21.28
CA LYS A 56 14.26 6.42 21.34
C LYS A 56 15.60 6.43 20.61
N ASP A 57 16.37 5.34 20.70
CA ASP A 57 17.65 5.23 20.01
C ASP A 57 17.46 5.17 18.50
N VAL A 58 16.51 4.36 18.01
CA VAL A 58 16.15 4.31 16.58
C VAL A 58 15.65 5.66 16.09
N TRP A 59 14.80 6.33 16.86
CA TRP A 59 14.31 7.67 16.55
C TRP A 59 15.46 8.66 16.34
N ASN A 60 16.38 8.75 17.31
CA ASN A 60 17.51 9.67 17.22
C ASN A 60 18.44 9.32 16.05
N GLU A 61 18.68 8.04 15.82
CA GLU A 61 19.51 7.55 14.73
C GLU A 61 18.90 7.93 13.37
N PHE A 62 17.59 7.72 13.19
CA PHE A 62 16.86 8.03 11.97
C PHE A 62 16.93 9.52 11.64
N TYR A 63 16.56 10.40 12.57
CA TYR A 63 16.55 11.85 12.32
C TYR A 63 17.96 12.45 12.19
N THR A 64 18.96 11.84 12.82
CA THR A 64 20.38 12.20 12.59
C THR A 64 20.79 11.86 11.16
N TYR A 65 20.40 10.67 10.67
CA TYR A 65 20.66 10.25 9.30
C TYR A 65 19.92 11.13 8.28
N GLU A 66 18.61 11.31 8.46
CA GLU A 66 17.74 12.03 7.53
C GLU A 66 18.27 13.45 7.27
N THR A 67 18.67 14.16 8.33
CA THR A 67 19.24 15.51 8.21
C THR A 67 20.47 15.53 7.29
N ILE A 68 21.37 14.55 7.43
CA ILE A 68 22.60 14.45 6.65
C ILE A 68 22.27 14.09 5.20
N ASP A 69 21.37 13.13 4.99
CA ASP A 69 20.98 12.63 3.67
C ASP A 69 20.22 13.69 2.86
N CYS A 70 19.23 14.33 3.47
CA CYS A 70 18.49 15.43 2.87
C CYS A 70 19.41 16.59 2.48
N GLN A 71 20.34 17.00 3.35
CA GLN A 71 21.31 18.04 3.01
C GLN A 71 22.22 17.61 1.85
N SER A 72 22.71 16.36 1.85
CA SER A 72 23.52 15.83 0.76
C SER A 72 22.75 15.82 -0.57
N THR A 73 21.48 15.44 -0.54
CA THR A 73 20.59 15.43 -1.69
C THR A 73 20.37 16.84 -2.24
N ILE A 74 20.07 17.82 -1.38
CA ILE A 74 19.95 19.24 -1.77
C ILE A 74 21.26 19.75 -2.37
N ASP A 75 22.40 19.47 -1.74
CA ASP A 75 23.73 19.87 -2.24
C ASP A 75 24.00 19.24 -3.62
N ASN A 76 23.56 18.00 -3.85
CA ASN A 76 23.70 17.31 -5.13
C ASN A 76 22.79 17.88 -6.22
N LEU A 77 21.57 18.32 -5.86
CA LEU A 77 20.67 19.02 -6.79
C LEU A 77 21.19 20.42 -7.15
N SER A 78 21.90 21.09 -6.24
CA SER A 78 22.48 22.42 -6.48
C SER A 78 23.67 22.42 -7.44
N ARG A 79 24.20 21.23 -7.79
CA ARG A 79 25.36 21.14 -8.70
C ARG A 79 24.92 21.65 -10.07
N PRO A 80 25.62 22.66 -10.64
CA PRO A 80 25.31 23.12 -11.99
C PRO A 80 25.36 21.91 -12.91
N TYR A 81 24.31 21.71 -13.72
CA TYR A 81 24.23 20.63 -14.68
C TYR A 81 25.51 20.63 -15.52
N ARG A 82 26.45 19.77 -15.12
CA ARG A 82 27.57 19.42 -15.96
C ARG A 82 26.98 18.32 -16.83
N PRO A 83 26.93 18.47 -18.17
CA PRO A 83 26.70 17.34 -19.05
C PRO A 83 27.85 16.36 -18.81
N GLY A 84 27.69 15.53 -17.77
CA GLY A 84 28.60 14.47 -17.46
C GLY A 84 28.53 13.54 -18.65
N LYS A 85 29.69 13.14 -19.18
CA LYS A 85 29.76 11.85 -19.87
C LYS A 85 29.14 10.86 -18.88
N ALA A 86 27.94 10.37 -19.17
CA ALA A 86 27.24 9.45 -18.30
C ALA A 86 28.24 8.37 -17.88
N GLN A 87 28.70 8.43 -16.62
CA GLN A 87 29.48 7.36 -16.06
C GLN A 87 28.46 6.27 -15.82
N TRP A 88 28.32 5.41 -16.83
CA TRP A 88 27.64 4.14 -16.71
C TRP A 88 28.26 3.46 -15.49
N TYR A 89 27.51 3.41 -14.38
CA TYR A 89 27.87 2.51 -13.29
C TYR A 89 27.95 1.12 -13.94
N PRO A 90 29.10 0.42 -13.85
CA PRO A 90 29.21 -0.92 -14.41
C PRO A 90 28.19 -1.79 -13.67
N MET A 91 27.07 -2.08 -14.34
CA MET A 91 26.08 -3.05 -13.86
C MET A 91 26.84 -4.35 -13.52
N PRO A 92 26.61 -4.94 -12.34
CA PRO A 92 27.27 -6.17 -11.95
C PRO A 92 26.98 -7.24 -13.00
N HIS A 93 28.04 -7.68 -13.67
CA HIS A 93 28.06 -8.79 -14.62
C HIS A 93 27.12 -8.66 -15.83
N GLN A 94 27.46 -7.75 -16.74
CA GLN A 94 27.10 -7.90 -18.14
C GLN A 94 27.76 -9.20 -18.68
N HIS A 95 27.08 -10.33 -18.57
CA HIS A 95 27.33 -11.40 -19.53
C HIS A 95 26.98 -10.83 -20.89
N PRO A 96 27.91 -10.83 -21.87
CA PRO A 96 27.60 -10.34 -23.20
C PRO A 96 26.47 -11.21 -23.73
N ALA A 97 25.26 -10.67 -23.72
CA ALA A 97 24.14 -11.28 -24.41
C ALA A 97 24.61 -11.59 -25.83
N PRO A 98 24.31 -12.78 -26.38
CA PRO A 98 24.65 -13.09 -27.76
C PRO A 98 24.11 -11.96 -28.61
N GLN A 99 25.03 -11.19 -29.22
CA GLN A 99 24.67 -10.05 -30.05
C GLN A 99 23.66 -10.56 -31.08
N ALA A 100 22.38 -10.24 -30.86
CA ALA A 100 21.37 -10.47 -31.87
C ALA A 100 21.84 -9.66 -33.07
N GLN A 101 22.34 -10.35 -34.09
CA GLN A 101 22.82 -9.77 -35.33
C GLN A 101 21.63 -9.25 -36.12
N HIS A 102 20.92 -8.26 -35.59
CA HIS A 102 20.02 -7.46 -36.39
C HIS A 102 20.91 -6.60 -37.29
N SER A 103 21.10 -7.08 -38.52
CA SER A 103 21.86 -6.44 -39.60
C SER A 103 21.19 -5.17 -40.13
N TYR A 104 20.40 -4.47 -39.30
CA TYR A 104 19.80 -3.20 -39.69
C TYR A 104 20.89 -2.15 -39.75
N ARG A 105 21.34 -1.88 -40.97
CA ARG A 105 22.24 -0.78 -41.27
C ARG A 105 21.36 0.43 -41.58
N PRO A 106 21.33 1.47 -40.74
CA PRO A 106 20.59 2.68 -41.08
C PRO A 106 21.05 3.21 -42.44
N SER A 107 20.09 3.54 -43.30
CA SER A 107 20.34 4.15 -44.60
C SER A 107 20.76 5.62 -44.50
N ASN A 108 20.42 6.28 -43.38
CA ASN A 108 20.75 7.66 -43.11
C ASN A 108 22.02 7.74 -42.22
N PRO A 109 23.08 8.43 -42.64
CA PRO A 109 24.28 8.61 -41.81
C PRO A 109 24.02 9.39 -40.51
N ASP A 110 22.91 10.15 -40.46
CA ASP A 110 22.51 10.94 -39.29
C ASP A 110 21.61 10.17 -38.30
N SER A 111 21.28 8.89 -38.58
CA SER A 111 20.43 8.11 -37.67
C SER A 111 21.04 8.04 -36.26
N GLN A 112 20.23 8.36 -35.25
CA GLN A 112 20.61 8.23 -33.86
C GLN A 112 20.35 6.80 -33.39
N ARG A 113 21.30 6.24 -32.63
CA ARG A 113 21.17 4.90 -32.04
C ARG A 113 20.60 5.03 -30.63
N VAL A 114 19.34 4.63 -30.47
CA VAL A 114 18.71 4.42 -29.17
C VAL A 114 19.05 3.01 -28.70
N THR A 115 19.58 2.91 -27.48
CA THR A 115 19.88 1.61 -26.85
C THR A 115 18.81 1.36 -25.80
N ILE A 116 18.08 0.26 -25.95
CA ILE A 116 17.08 -0.20 -25.00
C ILE A 116 17.72 -1.38 -24.26
N ALA A 117 17.74 -1.31 -22.93
CA ALA A 117 18.28 -2.35 -22.08
C ALA A 117 17.13 -2.89 -21.23
N ASP A 118 16.68 -4.10 -21.56
CA ASP A 118 15.62 -4.78 -20.84
C ASP A 118 16.28 -5.75 -19.84
N PHE A 119 15.99 -5.56 -18.55
CA PHE A 119 16.47 -6.48 -17.51
C PHE A 119 15.46 -7.63 -17.37
N ASP A 120 15.95 -8.84 -17.56
CA ASP A 120 15.22 -10.08 -17.34
C ASP A 120 15.61 -10.61 -15.95
N GLU A 121 14.70 -10.49 -14.99
CA GLU A 121 14.93 -10.89 -13.60
C GLU A 121 15.10 -12.41 -13.48
N ASP A 122 14.36 -13.19 -14.27
CA ASP A 122 14.37 -14.65 -14.24
C ASP A 122 15.72 -15.21 -14.73
N GLU A 123 16.26 -14.62 -15.81
CA GLU A 123 17.56 -15.03 -16.36
C GLU A 123 18.73 -14.29 -15.69
N SER A 124 18.45 -13.27 -14.86
CA SER A 124 19.46 -12.31 -14.37
C SER A 124 20.32 -11.75 -15.53
N THR A 125 19.71 -11.54 -16.69
CA THR A 125 20.39 -11.05 -17.89
C THR A 125 19.84 -9.70 -18.34
N VAL A 126 20.69 -8.92 -19.00
CA VAL A 126 20.26 -7.68 -19.67
C VAL A 126 20.20 -7.96 -21.17
N ARG A 127 19.01 -7.90 -21.74
CA ARG A 127 18.81 -7.92 -23.19
C ARG A 127 18.97 -6.51 -23.72
N VAL A 128 19.97 -6.30 -24.57
CA VAL A 128 20.23 -5.00 -25.18
C VAL A 128 19.71 -5.04 -26.61
N SER A 129 18.73 -4.20 -26.92
CA SER A 129 18.27 -3.96 -28.28
C SER A 129 18.67 -2.55 -28.74
N HIS A 130 18.85 -2.41 -30.06
CA HIS A 130 19.20 -1.14 -30.67
C HIS A 130 18.09 -0.73 -31.64
N VAL A 131 17.55 0.46 -31.42
CA VAL A 131 16.60 1.08 -32.34
C VAL A 131 17.30 2.27 -32.98
N TYR A 132 17.34 2.28 -34.31
CA TYR A 132 17.87 3.41 -35.07
C TYR A 132 16.72 4.33 -35.42
N THR A 133 16.80 5.58 -34.97
CA THR A 133 15.81 6.60 -35.28
C THR A 133 16.44 7.61 -36.21
N ASP A 134 15.75 7.93 -37.30
CA ASP A 134 16.16 9.05 -38.14
C ASP A 134 15.73 10.33 -37.42
N PRO A 135 16.67 11.20 -37.00
CA PRO A 135 16.29 12.48 -36.43
C PRO A 135 15.54 13.24 -37.51
N THR A 136 14.24 13.43 -37.29
CA THR A 136 13.48 14.38 -38.10
C THR A 136 13.92 15.75 -37.63
N ASP A 137 14.64 16.48 -38.48
CA ASP A 137 15.12 17.83 -38.16
C ASP A 137 13.94 18.80 -38.21
N VAL A 138 13.13 18.78 -37.14
CA VAL A 138 11.99 19.70 -36.93
C VAL A 138 12.48 21.16 -36.85
N GLY A 139 13.80 21.39 -36.69
CA GLY A 139 14.40 22.72 -36.54
C GLY A 139 14.96 23.36 -37.82
N ARG A 140 15.33 22.57 -38.85
CA ARG A 140 15.91 23.14 -40.10
C ARG A 140 14.87 23.78 -41.00
N ASP A 141 13.67 23.23 -41.05
CA ASP A 141 12.58 23.81 -41.81
C ASP A 141 11.66 24.60 -40.87
N ARG A 142 12.01 25.87 -40.65
CA ARG A 142 11.18 26.83 -39.90
C ARG A 142 9.76 26.99 -40.46
N SER A 143 9.45 26.40 -41.62
CA SER A 143 8.10 26.37 -42.18
C SER A 143 7.21 25.27 -41.58
N VAL A 144 7.79 24.27 -40.90
CA VAL A 144 7.01 23.23 -40.20
C VAL A 144 6.65 23.75 -38.81
N THR A 145 5.52 24.44 -38.71
CA THR A 145 4.86 24.68 -37.41
C THR A 145 4.27 23.37 -36.91
N LEU A 146 4.81 22.85 -35.81
CA LEU A 146 4.14 21.79 -35.06
C LEU A 146 3.00 22.43 -34.27
N ASP A 147 1.77 22.11 -34.64
CA ASP A 147 0.63 22.48 -33.81
C ASP A 147 0.71 21.70 -32.48
N PRO A 148 0.55 22.36 -31.33
CA PRO A 148 0.51 21.66 -30.06
C PRO A 148 -0.68 20.70 -30.06
N TYR A 149 -0.45 19.46 -29.63
CA TYR A 149 -1.55 18.53 -29.40
C TYR A 149 -2.50 19.12 -28.35
N PRO A 150 -3.81 18.85 -28.46
CA PRO A 150 -4.75 19.19 -27.41
C PRO A 150 -4.27 18.66 -26.06
N ARG A 151 -4.47 19.45 -24.99
CA ARG A 151 -4.20 18.98 -23.63
C ARG A 151 -5.05 17.74 -23.37
N TYR A 152 -4.40 16.64 -22.98
CA TYR A 152 -5.07 15.44 -22.51
C TYR A 152 -4.57 15.14 -21.11
N THR A 153 -5.47 14.74 -20.22
CA THR A 153 -5.11 14.13 -18.96
C THR A 153 -4.84 12.65 -19.21
N THR A 154 -3.88 12.07 -18.50
CA THR A 154 -3.60 10.65 -18.63
C THR A 154 -4.80 9.84 -18.13
N CYS A 155 -5.22 8.85 -18.91
CA CYS A 155 -6.22 7.88 -18.49
C CYS A 155 -5.58 6.48 -18.50
N THR A 156 -5.72 5.74 -17.41
CA THR A 156 -5.33 4.32 -17.39
C THR A 156 -6.20 3.56 -18.37
N SER A 157 -5.60 2.92 -19.37
CA SER A 157 -6.35 2.09 -20.30
C SER A 157 -7.02 0.94 -19.56
N ALA A 158 -8.34 0.84 -19.66
CA ALA A 158 -9.11 -0.23 -19.05
C ALA A 158 -9.87 -0.99 -20.13
N THR A 159 -9.76 -2.31 -20.13
CA THR A 159 -10.58 -3.18 -20.99
C THR A 159 -11.95 -3.45 -20.38
N HIS A 160 -12.09 -3.28 -19.07
CA HIS A 160 -13.30 -3.59 -18.29
C HIS A 160 -13.60 -2.45 -17.32
N ASN A 161 -14.87 -2.34 -16.92
CA ASN A 161 -15.30 -1.36 -15.92
C ASN A 161 -14.70 -1.71 -14.55
N VAL A 162 -14.29 -0.66 -13.83
CA VAL A 162 -13.83 -0.75 -12.45
C VAL A 162 -14.87 -0.06 -11.59
N LEU A 163 -15.37 -0.76 -10.56
CA LEU A 163 -16.25 -0.18 -9.57
C LEU A 163 -15.46 0.86 -8.77
N SER A 164 -15.96 2.10 -8.79
CA SER A 164 -15.42 3.14 -7.93
C SER A 164 -16.03 2.99 -6.54
N ASP A 165 -15.22 3.24 -5.51
CA ASP A 165 -15.72 3.38 -4.15
C ASP A 165 -16.64 4.63 -4.11
N PRO A 166 -17.91 4.48 -3.66
CA PRO A 166 -18.90 5.56 -3.67
C PRO A 166 -18.49 6.74 -2.78
N SER A 167 -17.66 6.50 -1.76
CA SER A 167 -17.15 7.55 -0.88
C SER A 167 -16.05 8.40 -1.52
N MET A 168 -15.48 7.97 -2.67
CA MET A 168 -14.37 8.70 -3.31
C MET A 168 -14.73 10.13 -3.70
N HIS A 169 -16.00 10.42 -4.00
CA HIS A 169 -16.45 11.77 -4.36
C HIS A 169 -16.61 12.68 -3.14
N SER A 170 -16.77 12.12 -1.95
CA SER A 170 -16.99 12.90 -0.72
C SER A 170 -15.70 13.36 -0.04
N ARG A 171 -14.54 12.93 -0.55
CA ARG A 171 -13.24 13.13 0.09
C ARG A 171 -12.20 13.65 -0.89
N ALA A 172 -11.58 14.79 -0.58
CA ALA A 172 -10.51 15.30 -1.41
C ALA A 172 -9.24 14.48 -1.19
N LYS A 173 -8.64 13.97 -2.26
CA LYS A 173 -7.43 13.13 -2.20
C LYS A 173 -6.13 13.91 -2.33
N PHE A 174 -6.17 15.02 -3.05
CA PHE A 174 -5.06 15.93 -3.24
C PHE A 174 -5.59 17.35 -3.42
N PHE A 175 -4.71 18.33 -3.28
CA PHE A 175 -5.02 19.72 -3.53
C PHE A 175 -4.66 20.07 -4.98
N PRO A 176 -5.63 20.30 -5.89
CA PRO A 176 -5.32 20.64 -7.27
C PRO A 176 -4.67 22.02 -7.34
N TYR A 177 -3.74 22.22 -8.29
CA TYR A 177 -3.14 23.53 -8.58
C TYR A 177 -2.54 24.25 -7.36
N ALA A 178 -1.99 23.51 -6.40
CA ALA A 178 -1.41 24.07 -5.16
C ALA A 178 -0.32 25.14 -5.39
N ASP A 179 0.30 25.13 -6.57
CA ASP A 179 1.36 26.06 -6.97
C ASP A 179 0.84 27.30 -7.72
N GLU A 180 -0.45 27.35 -8.09
CA GLU A 180 -1.06 28.44 -8.87
C GLU A 180 -1.72 29.47 -7.96
N LYS A 181 -1.24 30.72 -8.02
CA LYS A 181 -1.75 31.81 -7.17
C LYS A 181 -3.20 32.16 -7.48
N GLU A 182 -3.61 31.97 -8.72
CA GLU A 182 -4.98 32.21 -9.17
C GLU A 182 -5.96 31.26 -8.48
N PHE A 183 -5.52 30.06 -8.08
CA PHE A 183 -6.34 29.10 -7.35
C PHE A 183 -6.50 29.45 -5.87
N ASP A 184 -5.66 30.36 -5.32
CA ASP A 184 -5.76 30.81 -3.93
C ASP A 184 -7.09 31.52 -3.61
N GLU A 185 -7.78 32.05 -4.62
CA GLU A 185 -9.10 32.69 -4.47
C GLU A 185 -10.26 31.70 -4.55
N GLU A 186 -10.09 30.60 -5.30
CA GLU A 186 -11.15 29.63 -5.62
C GLU A 186 -11.15 28.38 -4.72
N TRP A 187 -10.03 28.06 -4.08
CA TRP A 187 -9.92 26.84 -3.27
C TRP A 187 -10.90 26.71 -2.10
N PRO A 188 -11.36 27.78 -1.41
CA PRO A 188 -12.30 27.60 -0.30
C PRO A 188 -13.62 26.98 -0.78
N GLU A 189 -14.15 27.46 -1.91
CA GLU A 189 -15.37 26.93 -2.52
C GLU A 189 -15.18 25.48 -2.99
N TYR A 190 -14.03 25.17 -3.60
CA TYR A 190 -13.69 23.80 -3.99
C TYR A 190 -13.63 22.85 -2.78
N LEU A 191 -13.00 23.27 -1.68
CA LEU A 191 -12.85 22.42 -0.51
C LEU A 191 -14.17 22.22 0.27
N GLU A 192 -15.12 23.15 0.17
CA GLU A 192 -16.45 23.00 0.77
C GLU A 192 -17.27 21.84 0.18
N GLU A 193 -16.95 21.38 -1.04
CA GLU A 193 -17.60 20.23 -1.66
C GLU A 193 -17.24 18.89 -0.98
N PHE A 194 -16.14 18.86 -0.22
CA PHE A 194 -15.63 17.65 0.40
C PHE A 194 -15.90 17.63 1.90
N ARG A 195 -16.27 16.45 2.40
CA ARG A 195 -16.53 16.23 3.82
C ARG A 195 -15.24 16.20 4.64
N ASP A 196 -14.19 15.61 4.08
CA ASP A 196 -12.89 15.48 4.71
C ASP A 196 -11.76 15.42 3.68
N PHE A 197 -10.52 15.51 4.18
CA PHE A 197 -9.32 15.58 3.36
C PHE A 197 -8.41 14.40 3.66
N ALA A 198 -8.08 13.62 2.64
CA ALA A 198 -7.33 12.38 2.80
C ALA A 198 -5.96 12.58 3.48
N TRP A 199 -5.30 13.70 3.15
CA TRP A 199 -4.01 14.09 3.72
C TRP A 199 -4.08 14.61 5.16
N GLN A 200 -5.28 14.80 5.73
CA GLN A 200 -5.44 15.19 7.14
C GLN A 200 -5.89 14.03 8.02
N THR A 201 -6.85 13.23 7.55
CA THR A 201 -7.50 12.20 8.38
C THR A 201 -6.76 10.86 8.37
N ASP A 202 -6.20 10.45 7.23
CA ASP A 202 -5.48 9.16 7.08
C ASP A 202 -3.99 9.34 6.80
N PHE A 203 -3.43 10.50 7.15
CA PHE A 203 -1.99 10.68 7.00
C PHE A 203 -1.26 9.75 7.97
N VAL A 204 -0.48 8.85 7.40
CA VAL A 204 0.41 8.00 8.17
C VAL A 204 1.82 8.39 7.81
N ASP A 205 2.47 9.01 8.78
CA ASP A 205 3.85 9.43 8.67
C ASP A 205 4.73 8.22 8.30
N PRO A 206 5.33 8.21 7.10
CA PRO A 206 6.17 7.10 6.67
C PRO A 206 7.43 6.95 7.51
N ASP A 207 7.95 8.05 8.04
CA ASP A 207 9.16 8.04 8.86
C ASP A 207 8.86 7.36 10.20
N LEU A 208 7.71 7.68 10.79
CA LEU A 208 7.24 7.04 12.00
C LEU A 208 7.08 5.53 11.81
N GLU A 209 6.48 5.08 10.70
CA GLU A 209 6.35 3.65 10.41
C GLU A 209 7.73 2.98 10.28
N MET A 210 8.69 3.62 9.60
CA MET A 210 10.05 3.10 9.45
C MET A 210 10.78 2.96 10.79
N ILE A 211 10.64 3.96 11.67
CA ILE A 211 11.18 3.93 13.03
C ILE A 211 10.55 2.78 13.83
N GLN A 212 9.21 2.63 13.76
CA GLN A 212 8.50 1.55 14.46
C GLN A 212 8.91 0.16 13.97
N LEU A 213 9.09 -0.02 12.65
CA LEU A 213 9.54 -1.28 12.07
C LEU A 213 10.96 -1.63 12.52
N GLU A 214 11.87 -0.66 12.50
CA GLU A 214 13.25 -0.88 12.93
C GLU A 214 13.32 -1.13 14.44
N ALA A 215 12.55 -0.40 15.26
CA ALA A 215 12.43 -0.65 16.69
C ALA A 215 11.89 -2.06 16.96
N THR A 216 10.83 -2.47 16.27
CA THR A 216 10.28 -3.83 16.32
C THR A 216 11.35 -4.86 15.99
N ARG A 217 12.13 -4.63 14.92
CA ARG A 217 13.17 -5.55 14.47
C ARG A 217 14.28 -5.71 15.50
N ARG A 218 14.72 -4.62 16.14
CA ARG A 218 15.70 -4.65 17.23
C ARG A 218 15.15 -5.34 18.47
N LEU A 219 13.91 -5.03 18.88
CA LEU A 219 13.26 -5.68 20.01
C LEU A 219 13.11 -7.20 19.80
N TYR A 220 12.76 -7.60 18.59
CA TYR A 220 12.59 -9.00 18.22
C TYR A 220 13.93 -9.76 18.17
N TYR A 221 14.91 -9.29 17.38
CA TYR A 221 16.14 -10.06 17.15
C TYR A 221 17.25 -9.82 18.18
N ILE A 222 17.31 -8.66 18.84
CA ILE A 222 18.37 -8.33 19.81
C ILE A 222 17.90 -8.60 21.23
N HIS A 223 16.66 -8.19 21.55
CA HIS A 223 16.12 -8.32 22.89
C HIS A 223 15.23 -9.56 23.09
N ASN A 224 14.99 -10.35 22.02
CA ASN A 224 14.21 -11.59 22.05
C ASN A 224 12.76 -11.43 22.53
N TYR A 225 12.14 -10.27 22.29
CA TYR A 225 10.71 -10.08 22.54
C TYR A 225 9.87 -10.70 21.42
N THR A 226 8.74 -11.29 21.79
CA THR A 226 7.69 -11.72 20.83
C THR A 226 6.92 -10.52 20.28
N TYR A 227 6.16 -10.69 19.20
CA TYR A 227 5.37 -9.59 18.65
C TYR A 227 4.24 -9.17 19.59
N GLU A 228 3.68 -10.13 20.31
CA GLU A 228 2.64 -9.94 21.31
C GLU A 228 3.17 -9.10 22.47
N GLN A 229 4.35 -9.44 23.00
CA GLN A 229 5.03 -8.63 24.03
C GLN A 229 5.39 -7.22 23.54
N ILE A 230 5.74 -7.06 22.26
CA ILE A 230 6.01 -5.74 21.69
C ILE A 230 4.72 -4.91 21.63
N ASP A 231 3.60 -5.53 21.26
CA ASP A 231 2.29 -4.89 21.23
C ASP A 231 1.80 -4.50 22.64
N GLU A 232 2.08 -5.31 23.66
CA GLU A 232 1.77 -5.02 25.07
C GLU A 232 2.43 -3.74 25.59
N PHE A 233 3.57 -3.31 25.01
CA PHE A 233 4.17 -2.03 25.38
C PHE A 233 3.33 -0.81 25.01
N GLY A 234 2.34 -0.96 24.11
CA GLY A 234 1.44 0.12 23.71
C GLY A 234 2.14 1.30 23.03
N MET A 235 3.36 1.09 22.51
CA MET A 235 4.18 2.15 21.94
C MET A 235 3.87 2.46 20.47
N PHE A 236 3.18 1.54 19.77
CA PHE A 236 2.86 1.68 18.35
C PHE A 236 1.37 1.93 18.15
N LYS A 237 1.04 2.72 17.12
CA LYS A 237 -0.37 2.98 16.73
C LYS A 237 -1.06 1.72 16.22
N ARG A 238 -0.30 0.78 15.66
CA ARG A 238 -0.78 -0.47 15.08
C ARG A 238 -0.10 -1.63 15.76
N THR A 239 -0.81 -2.74 15.84
CA THR A 239 -0.23 -4.02 16.24
C THR A 239 0.84 -4.45 15.23
N VAL A 240 1.93 -5.03 15.70
CA VAL A 240 3.05 -5.46 14.87
C VAL A 240 2.60 -6.55 13.90
N ARG A 241 1.88 -7.55 14.42
CA ARG A 241 1.27 -8.65 13.66
C ARG A 241 -0.21 -8.86 14.01
N GLY A 242 -1.00 -7.81 13.81
CA GLY A 242 -2.46 -7.88 13.90
C GLY A 242 -3.11 -8.91 12.98
N LYS A 243 -4.40 -9.19 13.24
CA LYS A 243 -5.23 -10.04 12.39
C LYS A 243 -5.58 -9.27 11.11
N GLY A 244 -4.99 -9.66 9.97
CA GLY A 244 -5.34 -9.14 8.65
C GLY A 244 -4.50 -7.94 8.17
N LYS A 245 -5.16 -6.99 7.50
CA LYS A 245 -4.52 -5.93 6.70
C LYS A 245 -4.16 -4.65 7.48
N GLU A 246 -4.21 -4.69 8.80
CA GLU A 246 -4.01 -3.52 9.66
C GLU A 246 -2.72 -3.58 10.48
N SER A 247 -1.90 -4.62 10.27
CA SER A 247 -0.63 -4.76 11.01
C SER A 247 0.46 -3.84 10.47
N LEU A 248 1.37 -3.42 11.36
CA LEU A 248 2.53 -2.61 10.98
C LEU A 248 3.37 -3.28 9.89
N ILE A 249 3.66 -4.58 10.03
CA ILE A 249 4.44 -5.34 9.04
C ILE A 249 3.69 -5.46 7.71
N TRP A 250 2.37 -5.63 7.74
CA TRP A 250 1.57 -5.64 6.50
C TRP A 250 1.66 -4.31 5.77
N HIS A 251 1.44 -3.18 6.46
CA HIS A 251 1.54 -1.85 5.84
C HIS A 251 2.94 -1.60 5.25
N ALA A 252 3.99 -1.98 5.97
CA ALA A 252 5.37 -1.90 5.48
C ALA A 252 5.59 -2.70 4.19
N SER A 253 5.01 -3.90 4.10
CA SER A 253 5.13 -4.76 2.93
C SER A 253 4.46 -4.22 1.67
N GLN A 254 3.56 -3.24 1.81
CA GLN A 254 2.88 -2.59 0.68
C GLN A 254 3.67 -1.38 0.15
N ARG A 255 4.78 -1.03 0.79
CA ARG A 255 5.59 0.14 0.46
C ARG A 255 6.91 -0.28 -0.16
N ASP A 256 7.50 0.65 -0.92
CA ASP A 256 8.87 0.47 -1.37
C ASP A 256 9.81 0.43 -0.15
N PRO A 257 10.82 -0.46 -0.16
CA PRO A 257 11.77 -0.53 0.94
C PRO A 257 12.56 0.78 1.02
N PHE A 258 12.46 1.46 2.17
CA PHE A 258 13.28 2.63 2.45
C PHE A 258 14.63 2.20 3.01
N TRP A 259 15.70 2.58 2.30
CA TRP A 259 17.06 2.21 2.63
C TRP A 259 17.70 3.31 3.47
N TRP A 260 17.93 3.01 4.75
CA TRP A 260 18.78 3.86 5.58
C TRP A 260 19.82 3.03 6.35
N PRO A 261 20.98 3.62 6.72
CA PRO A 261 22.09 2.89 7.33
C PRO A 261 21.69 2.06 8.55
N GLY A 262 20.82 2.61 9.41
CA GLY A 262 20.40 1.95 10.65
C GLY A 262 19.54 0.71 10.48
N ALA A 263 18.81 0.59 9.36
CA ALA A 263 18.10 -0.64 9.00
C ALA A 263 18.98 -1.58 8.17
N SER A 264 19.68 -1.02 7.17
CA SER A 264 20.31 -1.80 6.08
C SER A 264 21.68 -2.38 6.43
N LEU A 265 22.41 -1.79 7.39
CA LEU A 265 23.78 -2.20 7.73
C LEU A 265 23.86 -3.16 8.91
N THR A 266 22.71 -3.54 9.47
CA THR A 266 22.69 -4.45 10.62
C THR A 266 22.76 -5.92 10.17
N ALA A 267 23.34 -6.77 11.01
CA ALA A 267 23.50 -8.19 10.71
C ALA A 267 22.19 -9.01 10.77
N HIS A 268 21.11 -8.42 11.30
CA HIS A 268 19.85 -9.13 11.48
C HIS A 268 18.98 -9.05 10.22
N PRO A 269 18.28 -10.14 9.85
CA PRO A 269 17.44 -10.16 8.66
C PRO A 269 16.26 -9.17 8.78
N PRO A 270 15.63 -8.79 7.65
CA PRO A 270 14.39 -8.02 7.68
C PRO A 270 13.29 -8.79 8.41
N LEU A 271 12.28 -8.05 8.91
CA LEU A 271 11.08 -8.66 9.47
C LEU A 271 10.37 -9.46 8.37
N GLN A 272 9.99 -10.71 8.67
CA GLN A 272 9.30 -11.55 7.69
C GLN A 272 7.92 -10.98 7.38
N THR A 273 7.65 -10.63 6.14
CA THR A 273 6.35 -10.05 5.74
C THR A 273 5.25 -11.10 5.68
N SER A 274 5.59 -12.34 5.33
CA SER A 274 4.67 -13.46 5.35
C SER A 274 4.41 -13.95 6.78
N LYS A 275 3.14 -14.24 7.09
CA LYS A 275 2.76 -15.02 8.28
C LYS A 275 2.31 -16.39 7.77
N VAL A 276 3.19 -17.38 7.88
CA VAL A 276 2.77 -18.78 7.71
C VAL A 276 2.09 -19.18 9.00
N ASN A 277 0.77 -19.28 8.98
CA ASN A 277 0.05 -19.80 10.14
C ASN A 277 0.17 -21.32 10.12
N THR A 278 1.09 -21.86 10.93
CA THR A 278 1.34 -23.30 11.03
C THR A 278 0.19 -24.08 11.67
N GLU A 279 -0.79 -23.39 12.25
CA GLU A 279 -1.96 -23.99 12.91
C GLU A 279 -3.16 -24.17 11.97
N LEU A 280 -3.14 -23.55 10.79
CA LEU A 280 -4.23 -23.71 9.83
C LEU A 280 -4.19 -25.10 9.20
N SER A 281 -5.37 -25.71 9.03
CA SER A 281 -5.48 -26.90 8.21
C SER A 281 -5.27 -26.54 6.73
N LEU A 282 -4.85 -27.52 5.91
CA LEU A 282 -4.76 -27.33 4.45
C LEU A 282 -6.08 -26.83 3.86
N TYR A 283 -7.21 -27.29 4.41
CA TYR A 283 -8.53 -26.82 3.98
C TYR A 283 -8.72 -25.33 4.30
N ASP A 284 -8.38 -24.89 5.51
CA ASP A 284 -8.48 -23.48 5.89
C ASP A 284 -7.55 -22.60 5.04
N GLU A 285 -6.34 -23.09 4.75
CA GLU A 285 -5.38 -22.38 3.91
C GLU A 285 -5.90 -22.19 2.48
N VAL A 286 -6.46 -23.25 1.87
CA VAL A 286 -7.01 -23.17 0.51
C VAL A 286 -8.29 -22.33 0.46
N THR A 287 -9.17 -22.47 1.47
CA THR A 287 -10.44 -21.75 1.51
C THR A 287 -10.30 -20.28 1.92
N ARG A 288 -9.23 -19.92 2.64
CA ARG A 288 -8.92 -18.52 2.99
C ARG A 288 -8.83 -17.62 1.77
N ASP A 289 -8.37 -18.14 0.64
CA ASP A 289 -8.21 -17.33 -0.57
C ASP A 289 -9.45 -17.39 -1.48
N LEU A 290 -10.33 -18.39 -1.30
CA LEU A 290 -11.58 -18.51 -2.05
C LEU A 290 -12.52 -17.32 -1.83
N ILE A 291 -12.53 -16.73 -0.62
CA ILE A 291 -13.33 -15.52 -0.35
C ILE A 291 -12.89 -14.31 -1.19
N ASN A 292 -11.68 -14.34 -1.76
CA ASN A 292 -11.18 -13.27 -2.62
C ASN A 292 -11.57 -13.49 -4.09
N PHE A 293 -12.08 -14.66 -4.47
CA PHE A 293 -12.52 -14.94 -5.84
C PHE A 293 -13.93 -14.44 -6.10
N CYS A 294 -14.12 -13.84 -7.28
CA CYS A 294 -15.47 -13.52 -7.74
C CYS A 294 -16.18 -14.79 -8.23
N PRO A 295 -17.38 -15.11 -7.69
CA PRO A 295 -18.13 -16.31 -8.07
C PRO A 295 -18.80 -16.21 -9.45
N ARG A 296 -18.87 -15.01 -10.06
CA ARG A 296 -19.43 -14.87 -11.40
C ARG A 296 -18.47 -15.46 -12.42
N LEU A 297 -18.94 -16.46 -13.16
CA LEU A 297 -18.16 -17.17 -14.19
C LEU A 297 -17.57 -16.24 -15.26
N SER A 298 -18.21 -15.09 -15.52
CA SER A 298 -17.68 -14.07 -16.43
C SER A 298 -16.46 -13.32 -15.89
N CYS A 299 -16.18 -13.42 -14.59
CA CYS A 299 -15.20 -12.62 -13.87
C CYS A 299 -14.42 -13.47 -12.85
N ALA A 300 -14.16 -14.75 -13.15
CA ALA A 300 -13.50 -15.71 -12.26
C ALA A 300 -12.01 -15.36 -11.99
N VAL A 301 -11.79 -14.22 -11.35
CA VAL A 301 -10.51 -13.63 -10.98
C VAL A 301 -10.53 -13.30 -9.49
N SER A 302 -9.36 -13.34 -8.86
CA SER A 302 -9.18 -12.86 -7.49
C SER A 302 -9.28 -11.33 -7.44
N PHE A 303 -9.84 -10.80 -6.35
CA PHE A 303 -10.00 -9.37 -6.09
C PHE A 303 -10.71 -8.62 -7.23
N CYS A 304 -11.78 -9.21 -7.78
CA CYS A 304 -12.56 -8.62 -8.87
C CYS A 304 -12.98 -7.19 -8.52
N LYS A 305 -12.51 -6.22 -9.32
CA LYS A 305 -12.79 -4.80 -9.10
C LYS A 305 -14.13 -4.35 -9.67
N ALA A 306 -14.86 -5.21 -10.37
CA ALA A 306 -16.15 -4.85 -10.97
C ALA A 306 -17.35 -5.14 -10.05
N HIS A 307 -17.18 -6.03 -9.07
CA HIS A 307 -18.24 -6.49 -8.19
C HIS A 307 -17.76 -6.39 -6.74
N GLU A 308 -18.44 -5.56 -5.94
CA GLU A 308 -18.27 -5.53 -4.50
C GLU A 308 -19.04 -6.72 -3.91
N TYR A 309 -18.31 -7.68 -3.34
CA TYR A 309 -18.91 -8.76 -2.58
C TYR A 309 -18.71 -8.47 -1.10
N THR A 310 -19.81 -8.34 -0.37
CA THR A 310 -19.76 -8.42 1.09
C THR A 310 -19.69 -9.90 1.48
N LEU A 311 -18.85 -10.25 2.45
CA LEU A 311 -18.66 -11.64 2.92
C LEU A 311 -19.99 -12.34 3.30
N THR A 312 -21.01 -11.56 3.64
CA THR A 312 -22.39 -12.01 3.88
C THR A 312 -23.02 -12.71 2.68
N GLU A 313 -22.79 -12.24 1.45
CA GLU A 313 -23.39 -12.85 0.25
C GLU A 313 -22.70 -14.17 -0.14
N ILE A 314 -21.40 -14.29 0.14
CA ILE A 314 -20.62 -15.51 -0.13
C ILE A 314 -21.04 -16.65 0.81
N ALA A 315 -21.31 -16.34 2.08
CA ALA A 315 -21.80 -17.32 3.05
C ALA A 315 -23.16 -17.93 2.62
N PHE A 316 -24.08 -17.13 2.07
CA PHE A 316 -25.36 -17.64 1.57
C PHE A 316 -25.22 -18.44 0.26
N ALA A 317 -24.28 -18.08 -0.62
CA ALA A 317 -24.06 -18.82 -1.86
C ALA A 317 -23.45 -20.21 -1.63
N GLN A 318 -22.58 -20.37 -0.61
CA GLN A 318 -21.98 -21.66 -0.26
C GLN A 318 -22.98 -22.61 0.43
N VAL A 319 -23.88 -22.10 1.26
CA VAL A 319 -24.92 -22.92 1.91
C VAL A 319 -25.94 -23.45 0.89
N ASN A 320 -26.29 -22.67 -0.14
CA ASN A 320 -27.27 -23.07 -1.14
C ASN A 320 -26.74 -24.01 -2.23
N HIS A 321 -25.42 -24.24 -2.30
CA HIS A 321 -24.82 -25.23 -3.21
C HIS A 321 -24.49 -26.57 -2.53
N ALA A 322 -24.60 -26.63 -1.20
CA ALA A 322 -24.40 -27.83 -0.38
C ALA A 322 -25.71 -28.54 0.02
N LEU A 323 -26.86 -28.02 -0.42
CA LEU A 323 -28.19 -28.65 -0.41
C LEU A 323 -28.58 -29.00 -1.84
#